data_AF-A0A835GZ10-F1
#
_entry.id   AF-A0A835GZ10-F1
#
_cell.length_a   1.000
_cell.length_b   1.000
_cell.length_c   1.000
_cell.angle_alpha   90.00
_cell.angle_beta   90.00
_cell.angle_gamma   90.00
#
_symmetry.space_group_name_H-M   'P 1'
#
loop_
_entity.id
_entity.type
_entity.pdbx_description
1 polymer ?
#
loop_
_entity_poly.entity_id
_entity_poly.type
_entity_poly.pdbx_seq_one_letter_code
_entity_poly.pdbx_strand_id
1 'polypeptide(L)'
;MASTGAFVPRPITDNDELLEYQSRRRKEFEDQVIGVKGNNDVWVRYAQWEALQKDFRGARAIWERALVADDNVSLGLWIKYAQAEMENDFVCRARKVWDRAVKALPCMDKLWYKYANMEEKLGHVQAARRIYERWMGWLPDHCGWVTYVIFEFHHNEIERAREIMERYVQCHPKVVRSWTRCAKFELDNGDVARAREFYERAVDNLADYKEEDVEQLFVKFARFEERNKEVERTRCIYDFGFSHVPKGRAKVLDKNFMLFEKRYGQKEGIKCDILEKKRFQYEEELRKNPFDYDTWFDYIRLEERIRNMDKIHNLYERATANVPHHYSKPYIYLWINYALFTELVTENMDRTRQVYKKCLELMAHYKFSFAKIWMLAAQFELRQNDLPAASRILGNPVQITAKDKIFRNHIELETKMGNLNRCRSLHNKYLERTTDDKSFVWLKDAEMEQSLSENEKAGAIFGLTTVQSTLDMPNFFWEKYIGSEPDYEMYNRLKLKKRKKSATEYEEYYEYVFPEKVAPTTTMEVAFN
;
A
#
# COMPACT_ATOMS: atom_id res chain seq x y z
N MET A 1 51.95 -44.26 8.41
CA MET A 1 50.58 -44.66 8.81
C MET A 1 50.61 -45.02 10.29
N ALA A 2 50.42 -44.02 11.16
CA ALA A 2 50.29 -44.28 12.59
C ALA A 2 48.82 -44.61 12.86
N SER A 3 48.56 -45.87 13.19
CA SER A 3 47.25 -46.37 13.56
C SER A 3 46.77 -45.63 14.80
N THR A 4 45.69 -44.88 14.65
CA THR A 4 44.84 -44.43 15.75
C THR A 4 44.18 -45.66 16.38
N GLY A 5 44.91 -46.35 17.24
CA GLY A 5 44.36 -47.39 18.09
C GLY A 5 43.39 -46.73 19.07
N ALA A 6 42.09 -46.93 18.86
CA ALA A 6 41.08 -46.57 19.83
C ALA A 6 41.37 -47.33 21.13
N PHE A 7 41.82 -46.60 22.15
CA PHE A 7 42.11 -47.13 23.48
C PHE A 7 40.80 -47.59 24.12
N VAL A 8 40.49 -48.89 24.03
CA VAL A 8 39.34 -49.46 24.73
C VAL A 8 39.65 -49.40 26.24
N PRO A 9 38.82 -48.73 27.06
CA PRO A 9 39.08 -48.63 28.50
C PRO A 9 39.08 -50.03 29.11
N ARG A 10 40.19 -50.41 29.76
CA ARG A 10 40.24 -51.65 30.56
C ARG A 10 39.28 -51.49 31.74
N PRO A 11 38.41 -52.48 32.04
CA PRO A 11 37.56 -52.43 33.23
C PRO A 11 38.45 -52.46 34.48
N ILE A 12 38.18 -51.56 35.42
CA ILE A 12 38.95 -51.40 36.66
C ILE A 12 38.66 -52.62 37.54
N THR A 13 39.70 -53.34 37.96
CA THR A 13 39.57 -54.60 38.71
C THR A 13 39.82 -54.44 40.20
N ASP A 14 40.77 -53.58 40.59
CA ASP A 14 41.21 -53.43 41.98
C ASP A 14 40.93 -52.02 42.56
N ASN A 15 40.79 -51.94 43.89
CA ASN A 15 40.55 -50.67 44.59
C ASN A 15 41.74 -49.70 44.48
N ASP A 16 42.96 -50.23 44.41
CA ASP A 16 44.17 -49.43 44.21
C ASP A 16 44.25 -48.86 42.78
N GLU A 17 43.81 -49.63 41.78
CA GLU A 17 43.69 -49.15 40.39
C GLU A 17 42.60 -48.06 40.26
N LEU A 18 41.52 -48.15 41.04
CA LEU A 18 40.49 -47.12 41.11
C LEU A 18 41.03 -45.82 41.71
N LEU A 19 41.82 -45.90 42.78
CA LEU A 19 42.44 -44.73 43.41
C LEU A 19 43.49 -44.07 42.50
N GLU A 20 44.27 -44.86 41.77
CA GLU A 20 45.23 -44.33 40.79
C GLU A 20 44.51 -43.65 39.62
N TYR A 21 43.44 -44.27 39.11
CA TYR A 21 42.58 -43.69 38.09
C TYR A 21 41.95 -42.37 38.56
N GLN A 22 41.42 -42.33 39.79
CA GLN A 22 40.84 -41.12 40.38
C GLN A 22 41.89 -40.01 40.52
N SER A 23 43.09 -40.35 40.98
CA SER A 23 44.19 -39.38 41.15
C SER A 23 44.65 -38.80 39.82
N ARG A 24 44.77 -39.64 38.79
CA ARG A 24 45.12 -39.21 37.43
C ARG A 24 44.05 -38.29 36.84
N ARG A 25 42.78 -38.67 36.95
CA ARG A 25 41.65 -37.86 36.47
C ARG A 25 41.50 -36.53 37.21
N ARG A 26 41.67 -36.50 38.53
CA ARG A 26 41.68 -35.25 39.31
C ARG A 26 42.78 -34.31 38.84
N LYS A 27 43.98 -34.84 38.59
CA LYS A 27 45.10 -34.05 38.06
C LYS A 27 44.77 -33.49 36.66
N GLU A 28 44.22 -34.30 35.76
CA GLU A 28 43.78 -33.85 34.43
C GLU A 28 42.73 -32.72 34.52
N PHE A 29 41.77 -32.82 35.44
CA PHE A 29 40.76 -31.78 35.62
C PHE A 29 41.32 -30.51 36.27
N GLU A 30 42.19 -30.61 37.28
CA GLU A 30 42.85 -29.46 37.90
C GLU A 30 43.78 -28.75 36.91
N ASP A 31 44.54 -29.49 36.09
CA ASP A 31 45.38 -28.93 35.03
C ASP A 31 44.53 -28.19 33.97
N GLN A 32 43.34 -28.73 33.63
CA GLN A 32 42.39 -28.06 32.72
C GLN A 32 41.77 -26.80 33.32
N VAL A 33 41.46 -26.82 34.62
CA VAL A 33 40.93 -25.67 35.36
C VAL A 33 41.97 -24.54 35.45
N ILE A 34 43.24 -24.88 35.68
CA ILE A 34 44.35 -23.92 35.73
C ILE A 34 44.65 -23.37 34.34
N GLY A 35 44.65 -24.24 33.32
CA GLY A 35 45.00 -23.88 31.94
C GLY A 35 43.95 -23.06 31.21
N VAL A 36 42.65 -23.28 31.49
CA VAL A 36 41.53 -22.58 30.84
C VAL A 36 40.75 -21.78 31.87
N LYS A 37 41.26 -20.59 32.23
CA LYS A 37 40.53 -19.65 33.09
C LYS A 37 39.21 -19.22 32.43
N GLY A 38 38.10 -19.36 33.15
CA GLY A 38 36.78 -18.87 32.76
C GLY A 38 35.89 -19.85 31.98
N ASN A 39 36.24 -21.14 31.87
CA ASN A 39 35.35 -22.14 31.26
C ASN A 39 34.55 -22.92 32.32
N ASN A 40 33.31 -22.49 32.55
CA ASN A 40 32.42 -23.04 33.57
C ASN A 40 32.01 -24.49 33.28
N ASP A 41 32.11 -24.96 32.03
CA ASP A 41 31.79 -26.33 31.67
C ASP A 41 32.86 -27.34 32.10
N VAL A 42 34.11 -26.90 32.29
CA VAL A 42 35.17 -27.74 32.87
C VAL A 42 34.86 -28.01 34.35
N TRP A 43 34.51 -26.96 35.09
CA TRP A 43 34.09 -27.06 36.49
C TRP A 43 32.87 -27.96 36.68
N VAL A 44 31.86 -27.81 35.82
CA VAL A 44 30.65 -28.64 35.85
C VAL A 44 30.98 -30.12 35.59
N ARG A 45 31.79 -30.42 34.57
CA ARG A 45 32.18 -31.81 34.26
C ARG A 45 33.00 -32.41 35.39
N TYR A 46 33.90 -31.63 36.01
CA TYR A 46 34.70 -32.10 37.13
C TYR A 46 33.82 -32.43 38.34
N ALA A 47 32.88 -31.54 38.68
CA ALA A 47 31.98 -31.74 39.80
C ALA A 47 30.97 -32.89 39.56
N GLN A 48 30.48 -33.07 38.33
CA GLN A 48 29.66 -34.22 37.95
C GLN A 48 30.44 -35.53 38.04
N TRP A 49 31.71 -35.53 37.65
CA TRP A 49 32.56 -36.72 37.76
C TRP A 49 32.78 -37.12 39.23
N GLU A 50 33.06 -36.18 40.13
CA GLU A 50 33.17 -36.47 41.57
C GLU A 50 31.83 -36.94 42.18
N ALA A 51 30.71 -36.41 41.69
CA ALA A 51 29.38 -36.89 42.09
C ALA A 51 29.15 -38.36 41.67
N LEU A 52 29.63 -38.78 40.49
CA LEU A 52 29.60 -40.18 40.05
C LEU A 52 30.48 -41.09 40.93
N GLN A 53 31.59 -40.56 41.47
CA GLN A 53 32.45 -41.29 42.42
C GLN A 53 31.85 -41.36 43.84
N LYS A 54 30.69 -40.72 44.09
CA LYS A 54 30.05 -40.57 45.41
C LYS A 54 30.88 -39.80 46.45
N ASP A 55 31.94 -39.10 46.03
CA ASP A 55 32.65 -38.15 46.89
C ASP A 55 31.93 -36.79 46.87
N PHE A 56 30.82 -36.73 47.61
CA PHE A 56 30.01 -35.51 47.70
C PHE A 56 30.73 -34.37 48.42
N ARG A 57 31.76 -34.66 49.23
CA ARG A 57 32.52 -33.61 49.92
C ARG A 57 33.49 -32.95 48.95
N GLY A 58 34.19 -33.74 48.14
CA GLY A 58 35.03 -33.26 47.05
C GLY A 58 34.23 -32.46 46.03
N ALA A 59 33.09 -33.01 45.56
CA ALA A 59 32.21 -32.33 44.62
C ALA A 59 31.76 -30.95 45.12
N ARG A 60 31.40 -30.83 46.41
CA ARG A 60 31.01 -29.53 47.01
C ARG A 60 32.15 -28.54 47.08
N ALA A 61 33.35 -28.98 47.43
CA ALA A 61 34.52 -28.11 47.46
C ALA A 61 34.83 -27.55 46.06
N ILE A 62 34.60 -28.34 45.01
CA ILE A 62 34.76 -27.91 43.62
C ILE A 62 33.68 -26.90 43.24
N TRP A 63 32.42 -27.13 43.62
CA TRP A 63 31.33 -26.16 43.37
C TRP A 63 31.58 -24.81 44.08
N GLU A 64 32.01 -24.82 45.33
CA GLU A 64 32.33 -23.58 46.06
C GLU A 64 33.56 -22.89 45.48
N ARG A 65 34.59 -23.64 45.03
CA ARG A 65 35.73 -23.08 44.29
C ARG A 65 35.29 -22.46 42.97
N ALA A 66 34.41 -23.11 42.22
CA ALA A 66 33.88 -22.62 40.96
C ALA A 66 33.08 -21.32 41.16
N LEU A 67 32.30 -21.22 42.24
CA LEU A 67 31.57 -20.00 42.60
C LEU A 67 32.47 -18.82 42.97
N VAL A 68 33.65 -19.08 43.55
CA VAL A 68 34.64 -18.05 43.91
C VAL A 68 35.50 -17.66 42.70
N ALA A 69 35.76 -18.60 41.79
CA ALA A 69 36.56 -18.38 40.59
C ALA A 69 35.82 -17.60 39.48
N ASP A 70 34.49 -17.61 39.50
CA ASP A 70 33.64 -16.89 38.56
C ASP A 70 33.46 -15.42 39.00
N ASP A 71 34.20 -14.48 38.39
CA ASP A 71 34.00 -13.03 38.58
C ASP A 71 32.60 -12.56 38.12
N ASN A 72 31.99 -13.29 37.18
CA ASN A 72 30.62 -13.11 36.74
C ASN A 72 29.77 -14.23 37.33
N VAL A 73 29.01 -13.96 38.40
CA VAL A 73 28.14 -14.93 39.09
C VAL A 73 27.26 -15.67 38.09
N SER A 74 27.71 -16.87 37.66
CA SER A 74 27.09 -17.53 36.53
C SER A 74 25.82 -18.25 37.02
N LEU A 75 24.67 -17.76 36.56
CA LEU A 75 23.35 -18.32 36.85
C LEU A 75 23.28 -19.84 36.63
N GLY A 76 23.94 -20.30 35.57
CA GLY A 76 24.00 -21.72 35.21
C GLY A 76 24.71 -22.57 36.25
N LEU A 77 25.74 -22.05 36.93
CA LEU A 77 26.50 -22.78 37.93
C LEU A 77 25.69 -23.00 39.21
N TRP A 78 24.97 -21.98 39.68
CA TRP A 78 24.04 -22.11 40.82
C TRP A 78 22.94 -23.13 40.55
N ILE A 79 22.34 -23.11 39.35
CA ILE A 79 21.30 -24.07 38.97
C ILE A 79 21.86 -25.48 38.92
N LYS A 80 23.02 -25.68 38.29
CA LYS A 80 23.66 -27.00 38.18
C LYS A 80 24.12 -27.52 39.54
N TYR A 81 24.64 -26.66 40.43
CA TYR A 81 25.02 -27.04 41.79
C TYR A 81 23.81 -27.48 42.61
N ALA A 82 22.73 -26.69 42.58
CA ALA A 82 21.51 -27.05 43.28
C ALA A 82 20.85 -28.30 42.69
N GLN A 83 20.89 -28.50 41.37
CA GLN A 83 20.45 -29.73 40.72
C GLN A 83 21.26 -30.95 41.15
N ALA A 84 22.59 -30.84 41.23
CA ALA A 84 23.44 -31.92 41.70
C ALA A 84 23.11 -32.32 43.16
N GLU A 85 22.81 -31.37 44.04
CA GLU A 85 22.37 -31.71 45.41
C GLU A 85 20.94 -32.28 45.43
N MET A 86 20.07 -31.91 44.47
CA MET A 86 18.73 -32.51 44.32
C MET A 86 18.79 -33.96 43.81
N GLU A 87 19.64 -34.24 42.82
CA GLU A 87 19.82 -35.60 42.27
C GLU A 87 20.36 -36.60 43.30
N ASN A 88 21.05 -36.09 44.33
CA ASN A 88 21.61 -36.87 45.43
C ASN A 88 20.73 -36.85 46.70
N ASP A 89 19.47 -36.41 46.59
CA ASP A 89 18.47 -36.34 47.68
C ASP A 89 18.85 -35.47 48.90
N PHE A 90 19.85 -34.58 48.78
CA PHE A 90 20.27 -33.69 49.86
C PHE A 90 19.42 -32.40 49.93
N VAL A 91 18.11 -32.57 50.18
CA VAL A 91 17.10 -31.49 50.18
C VAL A 91 17.46 -30.30 51.08
N CYS A 92 17.91 -30.56 52.32
CA CYS A 92 18.23 -29.49 53.26
C CYS A 92 19.44 -28.65 52.81
N ARG A 93 20.39 -29.25 52.08
CA ARG A 93 21.55 -28.54 51.54
C ARG A 93 21.16 -27.78 50.29
N ALA A 94 20.38 -28.39 49.41
CA ALA A 94 19.82 -27.71 48.24
C ALA A 94 19.06 -26.43 48.65
N ARG A 95 18.26 -26.46 49.73
CA ARG A 95 17.62 -25.24 50.30
C ARG A 95 18.62 -24.14 50.67
N LYS A 96 19.70 -24.49 51.38
CA LYS A 96 20.75 -23.53 51.77
C LYS A 96 21.45 -22.93 50.55
N VAL A 97 21.69 -23.75 49.52
CA VAL A 97 22.27 -23.32 48.25
C VAL A 97 21.31 -22.34 47.54
N TRP A 98 20.03 -22.67 47.43
CA TRP A 98 19.02 -21.78 46.85
C TRP A 98 18.86 -20.48 47.63
N ASP A 99 18.84 -20.51 48.97
CA ASP A 99 18.77 -19.30 49.79
C ASP A 99 20.00 -18.41 49.62
N ARG A 100 21.19 -19.00 49.47
CA ARG A 100 22.41 -18.25 49.14
C ARG A 100 22.34 -17.67 47.72
N ALA A 101 21.90 -18.47 46.76
CA ALA A 101 21.78 -18.05 45.36
C ALA A 101 20.82 -16.86 45.21
N VAL A 102 19.67 -16.92 45.88
CA VAL A 102 18.66 -15.86 45.87
C VAL A 102 19.13 -14.58 46.56
N LYS A 103 19.88 -14.69 47.66
CA LYS A 103 20.50 -13.52 48.32
C LYS A 103 21.57 -12.88 47.45
N ALA A 104 22.35 -13.69 46.73
CA ALA A 104 23.40 -13.20 45.84
C ALA A 104 22.83 -12.55 44.57
N LEU A 105 21.73 -13.08 44.03
CA LEU A 105 21.10 -12.61 42.79
C LEU A 105 19.58 -12.41 42.95
N PRO A 106 19.12 -11.35 43.64
CA PRO A 106 17.69 -11.10 43.85
C PRO A 106 16.92 -10.84 42.54
N CYS A 107 17.56 -10.22 41.54
CA CYS A 107 16.90 -9.79 40.30
C CYS A 107 16.67 -10.91 39.27
N MET A 108 17.16 -12.13 39.53
CA MET A 108 17.14 -13.21 38.53
C MET A 108 15.95 -14.15 38.73
N ASP A 109 14.86 -13.91 38.00
CA ASP A 109 13.59 -14.67 38.09
C ASP A 109 13.75 -16.19 37.92
N LYS A 110 14.71 -16.63 37.11
CA LYS A 110 14.96 -18.06 36.85
C LYS A 110 15.36 -18.83 38.12
N LEU A 111 16.08 -18.20 39.05
CA LEU A 111 16.47 -18.83 40.32
C LEU A 111 15.25 -19.02 41.22
N TRP A 112 14.45 -17.97 41.37
CA TRP A 112 13.23 -17.99 42.16
C TRP A 112 12.24 -19.05 41.66
N TYR A 113 12.05 -19.15 40.34
CA TYR A 113 11.20 -20.18 39.75
C TYR A 113 11.68 -21.61 40.06
N LYS A 114 12.99 -21.87 39.92
CA LYS A 114 13.55 -23.19 40.21
C LYS A 114 13.47 -23.53 41.70
N TYR A 115 13.62 -22.54 42.57
CA TYR A 115 13.48 -22.72 44.01
C TYR A 115 12.02 -22.99 44.42
N ALA A 116 11.06 -22.25 43.86
CA ALA A 116 9.64 -22.47 44.09
C ALA A 116 9.18 -23.86 43.59
N ASN A 117 9.60 -24.26 42.39
CA ASN A 117 9.31 -25.59 41.83
C ASN A 117 9.92 -26.72 42.68
N MET A 118 11.09 -26.51 43.29
CA MET A 118 11.66 -27.48 44.22
C MET A 118 10.73 -27.71 45.43
N GLU A 119 10.27 -26.64 46.09
CA GLU A 119 9.39 -26.80 47.26
C GLU A 119 8.00 -27.34 46.88
N GLU A 120 7.52 -27.05 45.66
CA GLU A 120 6.30 -27.61 45.10
C GLU A 120 6.42 -29.13 44.91
N LYS A 121 7.52 -29.61 44.32
CA LYS A 121 7.79 -31.04 44.16
C LYS A 121 7.91 -31.79 45.48
N LEU A 122 8.34 -31.10 46.53
CA LEU A 122 8.44 -31.65 47.89
C LEU A 122 7.09 -31.60 48.64
N GLY A 123 6.05 -30.97 48.07
CA GLY A 123 4.73 -30.83 48.68
C GLY A 123 4.65 -29.78 49.79
N HIS A 124 5.69 -28.96 49.99
CA HIS A 124 5.71 -27.93 51.04
C HIS A 124 5.10 -26.61 50.57
N VAL A 125 3.78 -26.60 50.42
CA VAL A 125 3.01 -25.45 49.89
C VAL A 125 3.26 -24.16 50.68
N GLN A 126 3.30 -24.22 52.02
CA GLN A 126 3.53 -23.04 52.86
C GLN A 126 4.94 -22.47 52.70
N ALA A 127 5.95 -23.32 52.49
CA ALA A 127 7.32 -22.88 52.26
C ALA A 127 7.43 -22.19 50.90
N ALA A 128 6.82 -22.79 49.86
CA ALA A 128 6.73 -22.17 48.54
C ALA A 128 6.06 -20.78 48.59
N ARG A 129 4.96 -20.63 49.34
CA ARG A 129 4.30 -19.32 49.55
C ARG A 129 5.22 -18.28 50.18
N ARG A 130 5.97 -18.64 51.22
CA ARG A 130 6.95 -17.72 51.85
C ARG A 130 8.03 -17.29 50.88
N ILE A 131 8.44 -18.17 49.97
CA ILE A 131 9.42 -17.86 48.92
C ILE A 131 8.80 -16.87 47.93
N TYR A 132 7.56 -17.09 47.49
CA TYR A 132 6.85 -16.17 46.61
C TYR A 132 6.64 -14.79 47.25
N GLU A 133 6.22 -14.71 48.51
CA GLU A 133 6.07 -13.43 49.23
C GLU A 133 7.43 -12.71 49.35
N ARG A 134 8.51 -13.44 49.66
CA ARG A 134 9.87 -12.89 49.64
C ARG A 134 10.25 -12.39 48.26
N TRP A 135 9.86 -13.09 47.21
CA TRP A 135 10.13 -12.70 45.83
C TRP A 135 9.37 -11.42 45.46
N MET A 136 8.09 -11.31 45.84
CA MET A 136 7.27 -10.12 45.58
C MET A 136 7.77 -8.87 46.30
N GLY A 137 8.44 -9.02 47.45
CA GLY A 137 9.12 -7.92 48.13
C GLY A 137 10.20 -7.23 47.29
N TRP A 138 10.74 -7.90 46.26
CA TRP A 138 11.72 -7.35 45.32
C TRP A 138 11.09 -6.76 44.05
N LEU A 139 9.76 -6.73 43.94
CA LEU A 139 9.02 -6.25 42.76
C LEU A 139 9.49 -6.91 41.45
N PRO A 140 9.29 -8.23 41.28
CA PRO A 140 9.74 -8.94 40.10
C PRO A 140 8.95 -8.57 38.84
N ASP A 141 9.50 -8.92 37.68
CA ASP A 141 8.86 -8.71 36.39
C ASP A 141 7.51 -9.47 36.29
N HIS A 142 6.69 -9.14 35.28
CA HIS A 142 5.39 -9.76 35.00
C HIS A 142 5.42 -11.29 35.12
N CYS A 143 6.51 -11.93 34.67
CA CYS A 143 6.66 -13.39 34.72
C CYS A 143 6.58 -13.94 36.16
N GLY A 144 7.15 -13.24 37.14
CA GLY A 144 7.12 -13.68 38.53
C GLY A 144 5.71 -13.72 39.11
N TRP A 145 4.96 -12.64 38.92
CA TRP A 145 3.56 -12.54 39.35
C TRP A 145 2.68 -13.61 38.71
N VAL A 146 2.83 -13.86 37.41
CA VAL A 146 2.05 -14.91 36.73
C VAL A 146 2.36 -16.30 37.27
N THR A 147 3.64 -16.61 37.55
CA THR A 147 3.98 -17.92 38.14
C THR A 147 3.36 -18.10 39.52
N TYR A 148 3.22 -17.03 40.30
CA TYR A 148 2.59 -17.12 41.61
C TYR A 148 1.07 -17.34 41.53
N VAL A 149 0.41 -16.66 40.59
CA VAL A 149 -1.03 -16.88 40.32
C VAL A 149 -1.29 -18.30 39.82
N ILE A 150 -0.42 -18.82 38.94
CA ILE A 150 -0.51 -20.21 38.47
C ILE A 150 -0.30 -21.17 39.64
N PHE A 151 0.64 -20.90 40.54
CA PHE A 151 0.86 -21.72 41.73
C PHE A 151 -0.38 -21.79 42.63
N GLU A 152 -1.02 -20.67 42.95
CA GLU A 152 -2.25 -20.71 43.76
C GLU A 152 -3.42 -21.36 43.02
N PHE A 153 -3.47 -21.28 41.69
CA PHE A 153 -4.44 -22.02 40.88
C PHE A 153 -4.26 -23.54 41.00
N HIS A 154 -3.02 -24.05 40.98
CA HIS A 154 -2.77 -25.48 41.23
C HIS A 154 -3.25 -25.95 42.61
N HIS A 155 -3.33 -25.03 43.57
CA HIS A 155 -3.77 -25.31 44.94
C HIS A 155 -5.25 -24.93 45.19
N ASN A 156 -6.01 -24.54 44.16
CA ASN A 156 -7.43 -24.14 44.20
C ASN A 156 -7.76 -22.95 45.14
N GLU A 157 -6.79 -22.09 45.47
CA GLU A 157 -7.00 -20.93 46.35
C GLU A 157 -7.30 -19.66 45.52
N ILE A 158 -8.53 -19.58 45.00
CA ILE A 158 -8.94 -18.51 44.06
C ILE A 158 -8.96 -17.13 44.73
N GLU A 159 -9.35 -17.05 46.01
CA GLU A 159 -9.43 -15.77 46.74
C GLU A 159 -8.06 -15.13 46.93
N ARG A 160 -7.04 -15.92 47.28
CA ARG A 160 -5.66 -15.42 47.39
C ARG A 160 -5.09 -15.05 46.03
N ALA A 161 -5.39 -15.84 45.00
CA ALA A 161 -5.01 -15.48 43.64
C ALA A 161 -5.57 -14.10 43.23
N ARG A 162 -6.79 -13.75 43.67
CA ARG A 162 -7.37 -12.41 43.45
C ARG A 162 -6.61 -11.31 44.20
N GLU A 163 -6.30 -11.50 45.49
CA GLU A 163 -5.50 -10.54 46.25
C GLU A 163 -4.12 -10.28 45.61
N ILE A 164 -3.48 -11.34 45.13
CA ILE A 164 -2.20 -11.26 44.42
C ILE A 164 -2.35 -10.46 43.12
N MET A 165 -3.46 -10.63 42.41
CA MET A 165 -3.75 -9.91 41.17
C MET A 165 -4.02 -8.43 41.40
N GLU A 166 -4.67 -8.06 42.50
CA GLU A 166 -4.82 -6.67 42.90
C GLU A 166 -3.47 -6.03 43.25
N ARG A 167 -2.63 -6.73 44.03
CA ARG A 167 -1.25 -6.28 44.30
C ARG A 167 -0.43 -6.16 43.02
N TYR A 168 -0.62 -7.08 42.09
CA TYR A 168 0.07 -7.08 40.80
C TYR A 168 -0.29 -5.86 39.96
N VAL A 169 -1.57 -5.50 39.92
CA VAL A 169 -2.08 -4.29 39.25
C VAL A 169 -1.52 -3.01 39.90
N GLN A 170 -1.40 -2.98 41.23
CA GLN A 170 -0.81 -1.86 41.97
C GLN A 170 0.70 -1.71 41.74
N CYS A 171 1.44 -2.82 41.65
CA CYS A 171 2.89 -2.81 41.46
C CYS A 171 3.27 -2.46 40.02
N HIS A 172 2.49 -2.90 39.04
CA HIS A 172 2.72 -2.63 37.62
C HIS A 172 1.50 -1.96 36.94
N PRO A 173 1.15 -0.70 37.32
CA PRO A 173 0.05 0.01 36.69
C PRO A 173 0.32 0.32 35.21
N LYS A 174 1.60 0.51 34.85
CA LYS A 174 2.05 1.02 33.54
C LYS A 174 2.03 -0.01 32.40
N VAL A 175 1.78 -1.28 32.69
CA VAL A 175 1.91 -2.36 31.70
C VAL A 175 0.53 -2.89 31.34
N VAL A 176 0.00 -2.57 30.15
CA VAL A 176 -1.32 -3.07 29.67
C VAL A 176 -1.44 -4.60 29.72
N ARG A 177 -0.30 -5.30 29.65
CA ARG A 177 -0.25 -6.77 29.77
C ARG A 177 -0.73 -7.25 31.15
N SER A 178 -0.52 -6.49 32.22
CA SER A 178 -0.97 -6.84 33.57
C SER A 178 -2.50 -6.90 33.63
N TRP A 179 -3.15 -5.80 33.28
CA TRP A 179 -4.61 -5.67 33.20
C TRP A 179 -5.27 -6.69 32.27
N THR A 180 -4.70 -6.89 31.07
CA THR A 180 -5.16 -7.91 30.13
C THR A 180 -5.19 -9.30 30.78
N ARG A 181 -4.13 -9.64 31.52
CA ARG A 181 -3.97 -10.97 32.10
C ARG A 181 -4.87 -11.14 33.31
N CYS A 182 -5.06 -10.09 34.12
CA CYS A 182 -6.09 -10.05 35.16
C CYS A 182 -7.48 -10.29 34.62
N ALA A 183 -7.85 -9.60 33.55
CA ALA A 183 -9.15 -9.82 32.92
C ALA A 183 -9.29 -11.23 32.31
N LYS A 184 -8.21 -11.81 31.75
CA LYS A 184 -8.23 -13.22 31.31
C LYS A 184 -8.39 -14.21 32.46
N PHE A 185 -7.77 -13.94 33.60
CA PHE A 185 -7.90 -14.78 34.78
C PHE A 185 -9.33 -14.77 35.32
N GLU A 186 -9.94 -13.59 35.45
CA GLU A 186 -11.35 -13.49 35.89
C GLU A 186 -12.31 -14.11 34.87
N LEU A 187 -12.01 -14.02 33.57
CA LEU A 187 -12.74 -14.73 32.51
C LEU A 187 -12.67 -16.26 32.67
N ASP A 188 -11.49 -16.80 32.94
CA ASP A 188 -11.29 -18.24 33.12
C ASP A 188 -12.04 -18.75 34.37
N ASN A 189 -12.22 -17.90 35.38
CA ASN A 189 -13.02 -18.17 36.57
C ASN A 189 -14.52 -17.90 36.41
N GLY A 190 -14.95 -17.31 35.29
CA GLY A 190 -16.36 -17.02 34.98
C GLY A 190 -16.92 -15.69 35.55
N ASP A 191 -16.11 -14.89 36.25
CA ASP A 191 -16.54 -13.64 36.87
C ASP A 191 -16.48 -12.46 35.88
N VAL A 192 -17.47 -12.40 34.98
CA VAL A 192 -17.54 -11.40 33.90
C VAL A 192 -17.64 -9.96 34.43
N ALA A 193 -18.32 -9.74 35.56
CA ALA A 193 -18.49 -8.40 36.13
C ALA A 193 -17.16 -7.81 36.63
N ARG A 194 -16.31 -8.62 37.27
CA ARG A 194 -14.99 -8.18 37.75
C ARG A 194 -14.01 -7.99 36.61
N ALA A 195 -14.08 -8.87 35.60
CA ALA A 195 -13.30 -8.68 34.37
C ALA A 195 -13.60 -7.32 33.70
N ARG A 196 -14.86 -6.85 33.72
CA ARG A 196 -15.23 -5.50 33.27
C ARG A 196 -14.61 -4.42 34.12
N GLU A 197 -14.72 -4.52 35.44
CA GLU A 197 -14.14 -3.55 36.36
C GLU A 197 -12.62 -3.39 36.14
N PHE A 198 -11.90 -4.50 35.89
CA PHE A 198 -10.48 -4.43 35.53
C PHE A 198 -10.22 -3.72 34.21
N TYR A 199 -11.08 -3.91 33.19
CA TYR A 199 -10.95 -3.17 31.93
C TYR A 199 -11.33 -1.70 32.07
N GLU A 200 -12.37 -1.36 32.83
CA GLU A 200 -12.76 0.02 33.12
C GLU A 200 -11.66 0.75 33.88
N ARG A 201 -11.10 0.14 34.93
CA ARG A 201 -9.94 0.68 35.66
C ARG A 201 -8.70 0.78 34.78
N ALA A 202 -8.51 -0.14 33.83
CA ALA A 202 -7.42 -0.04 32.86
C ALA A 202 -7.64 1.14 31.90
N VAL A 203 -8.89 1.42 31.52
CA VAL A 203 -9.29 2.57 30.70
C VAL A 203 -9.14 3.88 31.49
N ASP A 204 -9.50 3.93 32.77
CA ASP A 204 -9.34 5.14 33.59
C ASP A 204 -7.85 5.52 33.78
N ASN A 205 -6.98 4.52 33.88
CA ASN A 205 -5.53 4.73 33.99
C ASN A 205 -4.85 5.00 32.62
N LEU A 206 -5.62 5.29 31.55
CA LEU A 206 -5.12 5.42 30.18
C LEU A 206 -4.00 6.45 29.99
N ALA A 207 -3.98 7.49 30.82
CA ALA A 207 -3.04 8.61 30.75
C ALA A 207 -1.57 8.20 30.95
N ASP A 208 -1.31 7.07 31.61
CA ASP A 208 0.04 6.64 31.99
C ASP A 208 0.65 5.57 31.06
N TYR A 209 -0.09 5.08 30.05
CA TYR A 209 0.42 4.04 29.15
C TYR A 209 1.14 4.60 27.92
N LYS A 210 2.05 3.78 27.38
CA LYS A 210 2.58 4.00 26.03
C LYS A 210 1.46 3.77 25.01
N GLU A 211 1.35 4.67 24.03
CA GLU A 211 0.30 4.68 22.99
C GLU A 211 0.14 3.33 22.24
N GLU A 212 1.21 2.57 22.05
CA GLU A 212 1.17 1.26 21.37
C GLU A 212 0.47 0.16 22.18
N ASP A 213 0.57 0.24 23.51
CA ASP A 213 -0.06 -0.72 24.42
C ASP A 213 -1.57 -0.44 24.54
N VAL A 214 -1.97 0.82 24.37
CA VAL A 214 -3.37 1.26 24.39
C VAL A 214 -4.19 0.59 23.28
N GLU A 215 -3.65 0.44 22.07
CA GLU A 215 -4.34 -0.27 20.98
C GLU A 215 -4.64 -1.72 21.34
N GLN A 216 -3.68 -2.39 22.00
CA GLN A 216 -3.84 -3.78 22.42
C GLN A 216 -4.85 -3.94 23.55
N LEU A 217 -5.00 -2.92 24.42
CA LEU A 217 -6.02 -2.90 25.47
C LEU A 217 -7.41 -2.88 24.83
N PHE A 218 -7.67 -1.91 23.94
CA PHE A 218 -8.98 -1.77 23.29
C PHE A 218 -9.37 -2.99 22.46
N VAL A 219 -8.43 -3.59 21.72
CA VAL A 219 -8.72 -4.81 20.95
C VAL A 219 -9.10 -5.98 21.86
N LYS A 220 -8.44 -6.11 23.02
CA LYS A 220 -8.76 -7.19 23.97
C LYS A 220 -10.05 -6.93 24.73
N PHE A 221 -10.35 -5.67 25.04
CA PHE A 221 -11.60 -5.27 25.66
C PHE A 221 -12.79 -5.48 24.71
N ALA A 222 -12.64 -5.09 23.44
CA ALA A 222 -13.64 -5.36 22.41
C ALA A 222 -13.88 -6.86 22.19
N ARG A 223 -12.83 -7.69 22.18
CA ARG A 223 -12.97 -9.16 22.10
C ARG A 223 -13.63 -9.75 23.34
N PHE A 224 -13.46 -9.12 24.49
CA PHE A 224 -14.11 -9.53 25.73
C PHE A 224 -15.62 -9.23 25.67
N GLU A 225 -16.01 -8.03 25.27
CA GLU A 225 -17.43 -7.68 25.09
C GLU A 225 -18.10 -8.44 23.93
N GLU A 226 -17.34 -8.78 22.87
CA GLU A 226 -17.79 -9.68 21.80
C GLU A 226 -18.18 -11.06 22.36
N ARG A 227 -17.39 -11.61 23.29
CA ARG A 227 -17.71 -12.89 23.95
C ARG A 227 -18.95 -12.78 24.83
N ASN A 228 -19.16 -11.63 25.45
CA ASN A 228 -20.35 -11.35 26.26
C ASN A 228 -21.59 -11.00 25.44
N LYS A 229 -21.48 -10.92 24.11
CA LYS A 229 -22.55 -10.56 23.14
C LYS A 229 -23.06 -9.12 23.26
N GLU A 230 -22.28 -8.21 23.83
CA GLU A 230 -22.62 -6.80 23.98
C GLU A 230 -22.10 -5.98 22.79
N VAL A 231 -22.80 -6.08 21.66
CA VAL A 231 -22.39 -5.50 20.36
C VAL A 231 -22.35 -3.96 20.41
N GLU A 232 -23.33 -3.34 21.08
CA GLU A 232 -23.41 -1.87 21.18
C GLU A 232 -22.29 -1.26 22.02
N ARG A 233 -21.96 -1.90 23.15
CA ARG A 233 -20.80 -1.49 23.96
C ARG A 233 -19.50 -1.68 23.19
N THR A 234 -19.39 -2.77 22.42
CA THR A 234 -18.21 -3.01 21.58
C THR A 234 -18.00 -1.88 20.57
N ARG A 235 -19.07 -1.34 19.95
CA ARG A 235 -18.98 -0.15 19.07
C ARG A 235 -18.51 1.08 19.82
N CYS A 236 -19.11 1.36 20.98
CA CYS A 236 -18.71 2.50 21.81
C CYS A 236 -17.23 2.42 22.22
N ILE A 237 -16.72 1.22 22.52
CA ILE A 237 -15.30 1.00 22.84
C ILE A 237 -14.41 1.31 21.63
N TYR A 238 -14.80 0.90 20.43
CA TYR A 238 -14.05 1.23 19.23
C TYR A 238 -14.08 2.72 18.92
N ASP A 239 -15.23 3.39 19.03
CA ASP A 239 -15.36 4.84 18.87
C ASP A 239 -14.49 5.60 19.87
N PHE A 240 -14.51 5.17 21.13
CA PHE A 240 -13.66 5.70 22.18
C PHE A 240 -12.17 5.48 21.85
N GLY A 241 -11.80 4.29 21.36
CA GLY A 241 -10.45 3.99 20.90
C GLY A 241 -9.99 4.89 19.75
N PHE A 242 -10.84 5.21 18.79
CA PHE A 242 -10.53 6.12 17.68
C PHE A 242 -10.38 7.58 18.11
N SER A 243 -11.08 8.01 19.15
CA SER A 243 -10.95 9.37 19.69
C SER A 243 -9.61 9.58 20.42
N HIS A 244 -9.03 8.53 21.01
CA HIS A 244 -7.78 8.60 21.78
C HIS A 244 -6.54 8.22 20.96
N VAL A 245 -6.67 7.39 19.92
CA VAL A 245 -5.54 6.95 19.09
C VAL A 245 -5.42 7.84 17.84
N PRO A 246 -4.24 8.43 17.57
CA PRO A 246 -4.00 9.19 16.35
C PRO A 246 -4.22 8.34 15.07
N LYS A 247 -4.95 8.92 14.10
CA LYS A 247 -5.41 8.26 12.84
C LYS A 247 -4.33 7.57 12.01
N GLY A 248 -3.04 7.91 12.19
CA GLY A 248 -1.92 7.30 11.47
C GLY A 248 -1.43 5.96 12.01
N ARG A 249 -1.74 5.61 13.28
CA ARG A 249 -1.24 4.38 13.94
C ARG A 249 -2.31 3.33 14.21
N ALA A 250 -3.59 3.71 14.20
CA ALA A 250 -4.75 2.86 14.46
C ALA A 250 -5.00 1.68 13.47
N LYS A 251 -4.01 1.25 12.69
CA LYS A 251 -4.13 0.15 11.71
C LYS A 251 -4.58 -1.16 12.35
N VAL A 252 -4.16 -1.44 13.59
CA VAL A 252 -4.53 -2.66 14.30
C VAL A 252 -5.97 -2.57 14.80
N LEU A 253 -6.36 -1.43 15.37
CA LEU A 253 -7.73 -1.16 15.81
C LEU A 253 -8.69 -1.22 14.62
N ASP A 254 -8.33 -0.61 13.50
CA ASP A 254 -9.09 -0.59 12.26
C ASP A 254 -9.36 -1.97 11.68
N LYS A 255 -8.35 -2.85 11.68
CA LYS A 255 -8.50 -4.23 11.20
C LYS A 255 -9.47 -5.01 12.08
N ASN A 256 -9.36 -4.86 13.40
CA ASN A 256 -10.25 -5.58 14.33
C ASN A 256 -11.68 -5.01 14.29
N PHE A 257 -11.86 -3.70 14.17
CA PHE A 257 -13.18 -3.08 13.96
C PHE A 257 -13.85 -3.58 12.68
N MET A 258 -13.11 -3.67 11.56
CA MET A 258 -13.66 -4.25 10.32
C MET A 258 -14.04 -5.72 10.47
N LEU A 259 -13.25 -6.51 11.19
CA LEU A 259 -13.59 -7.91 11.48
C LEU A 259 -14.85 -8.00 12.34
N PHE A 260 -15.00 -7.09 13.31
CA PHE A 260 -16.18 -6.98 14.16
C PHE A 260 -17.44 -6.59 13.36
N GLU A 261 -17.38 -5.52 12.58
CA GLU A 261 -18.48 -5.10 11.72
C GLU A 261 -18.80 -6.14 10.64
N LYS A 262 -17.83 -6.89 10.13
CA LYS A 262 -18.12 -8.03 9.24
C LYS A 262 -18.93 -9.14 9.92
N ARG A 263 -18.75 -9.34 11.23
CA ARG A 263 -19.44 -10.37 12.01
C ARG A 263 -20.82 -9.91 12.50
N TYR A 264 -20.94 -8.66 12.95
CA TYR A 264 -22.13 -8.14 13.66
C TYR A 264 -22.77 -6.91 13.01
N GLY A 265 -22.15 -6.36 11.96
CA GLY A 265 -22.64 -5.20 11.24
C GLY A 265 -23.84 -5.53 10.36
N GLN A 266 -24.77 -4.58 10.31
CA GLN A 266 -25.78 -4.58 9.26
C GLN A 266 -25.09 -4.29 7.92
N LYS A 267 -25.55 -4.90 6.83
CA LYS A 267 -24.92 -4.80 5.49
C LYS A 267 -24.72 -3.37 4.99
N GLU A 268 -25.44 -2.40 5.55
CA GLU A 268 -25.39 -0.98 5.20
C GLU A 268 -24.32 -0.21 6.00
N GLY A 269 -24.14 -0.50 7.29
CA GLY A 269 -23.09 0.09 8.12
C GLY A 269 -21.69 -0.32 7.67
N ILE A 270 -21.50 -1.62 7.38
CA ILE A 270 -20.23 -2.17 6.87
C ILE A 270 -19.79 -1.46 5.58
N LYS A 271 -20.75 -1.12 4.71
CA LYS A 271 -20.46 -0.40 3.46
C LYS A 271 -19.98 1.01 3.77
N CYS A 272 -20.63 1.72 4.70
CA CYS A 272 -20.23 3.09 5.07
C CYS A 272 -18.80 3.15 5.61
N ASP A 273 -18.44 2.25 6.53
CA ASP A 273 -17.10 2.26 7.15
C ASP A 273 -15.97 1.89 6.19
N ILE A 274 -16.23 0.92 5.29
CA ILE A 274 -15.28 0.56 4.23
C ILE A 274 -15.08 1.75 3.27
N LEU A 275 -16.15 2.48 2.96
CA LEU A 275 -16.09 3.64 2.09
C LEU A 275 -15.30 4.78 2.75
N GLU A 276 -15.47 5.01 4.05
CA GLU A 276 -14.70 6.02 4.80
C GLU A 276 -13.20 5.70 4.87
N LYS A 277 -12.82 4.43 5.01
CA LYS A 277 -11.41 4.03 4.94
C LYS A 277 -10.81 4.22 3.56
N LYS A 278 -11.56 3.88 2.51
CA LYS A 278 -11.13 4.13 1.14
C LYS A 278 -10.98 5.63 0.86
N ARG A 279 -11.90 6.46 1.36
CA ARG A 279 -11.79 7.93 1.31
C ARG A 279 -10.49 8.40 1.96
N PHE A 280 -10.21 7.96 3.19
CA PHE A 280 -9.00 8.34 3.89
C PHE A 280 -7.72 7.88 3.17
N GLN A 281 -7.71 6.66 2.62
CA GLN A 281 -6.60 6.15 1.81
C GLN A 281 -6.35 7.02 0.58
N TYR A 282 -7.39 7.31 -0.21
CA TYR A 282 -7.27 8.20 -1.36
C TYR A 282 -6.83 9.61 -0.94
N GLU A 283 -7.33 10.16 0.16
CA GLU A 283 -6.87 11.45 0.67
C GLU A 283 -5.39 11.45 1.10
N GLU A 284 -4.91 10.35 1.69
CA GLU A 284 -3.49 10.21 2.07
C GLU A 284 -2.60 10.06 0.83
N GLU A 285 -3.04 9.31 -0.17
CA GLU A 285 -2.37 9.17 -1.47
C GLU A 285 -2.31 10.51 -2.20
N LEU A 286 -3.41 11.27 -2.21
CA LEU A 286 -3.47 12.60 -2.80
C LEU A 286 -2.64 13.64 -2.04
N ARG A 287 -2.48 13.51 -0.71
CA ARG A 287 -1.55 14.35 0.06
C ARG A 287 -0.10 14.08 -0.32
N LYS A 288 0.26 12.82 -0.60
CA LYS A 288 1.60 12.44 -1.03
C LYS A 288 1.85 12.89 -2.47
N ASN A 289 0.89 12.62 -3.36
CA ASN A 289 0.97 12.89 -4.79
C ASN A 289 -0.29 13.63 -5.30
N PRO A 290 -0.34 14.97 -5.25
CA PRO A 290 -1.50 15.74 -5.70
C PRO A 290 -1.80 15.62 -7.21
N PHE A 291 -0.82 15.20 -8.01
CA PHE A 291 -0.90 15.11 -9.48
C PHE A 291 -1.24 13.71 -10.00
N ASP A 292 -1.50 12.73 -9.12
CA ASP A 292 -1.90 11.39 -9.55
C ASP A 292 -3.38 11.37 -9.95
N TYR A 293 -3.65 11.55 -11.24
CA TYR A 293 -5.01 11.61 -11.79
C TYR A 293 -5.77 10.28 -11.71
N ASP A 294 -5.08 9.14 -11.63
CA ASP A 294 -5.75 7.84 -11.54
C ASP A 294 -6.42 7.68 -10.17
N THR A 295 -5.74 8.09 -9.09
CA THR A 295 -6.32 8.13 -7.74
C THR A 295 -7.50 9.12 -7.65
N TRP A 296 -7.42 10.28 -8.31
CA TRP A 296 -8.56 11.19 -8.42
C TRP A 296 -9.75 10.55 -9.13
N PHE A 297 -9.54 9.84 -10.24
CA PHE A 297 -10.63 9.16 -10.94
C PHE A 297 -11.24 8.03 -10.11
N ASP A 298 -10.43 7.22 -9.44
CA ASP A 298 -10.93 6.15 -8.58
C ASP A 298 -11.70 6.70 -7.38
N TYR A 299 -11.25 7.83 -6.82
CA TYR A 299 -11.96 8.50 -5.74
C TYR A 299 -13.31 9.07 -6.21
N ILE A 300 -13.36 9.69 -7.39
CA ILE A 300 -14.61 10.17 -8.00
C ILE A 300 -15.57 9.01 -8.25
N ARG A 301 -15.12 7.90 -8.86
CA ARG A 301 -15.97 6.72 -9.10
C ARG A 301 -16.50 6.11 -7.81
N LEU A 302 -15.74 6.19 -6.72
CA LEU A 302 -16.20 5.75 -5.41
C LEU A 302 -17.37 6.62 -4.93
N GLU A 303 -17.24 7.94 -5.03
CA GLU A 303 -18.28 8.89 -4.60
C GLU A 303 -19.53 8.84 -5.52
N GLU A 304 -19.36 8.64 -6.83
CA GLU A 304 -20.47 8.46 -7.78
C GLU A 304 -21.36 7.25 -7.41
N ARG A 305 -20.78 6.18 -6.88
CA ARG A 305 -21.54 5.02 -6.38
C ARG A 305 -22.38 5.35 -5.14
N ILE A 306 -21.93 6.30 -4.34
CA ILE A 306 -22.63 6.76 -3.12
C ILE A 306 -23.71 7.79 -3.47
N ARG A 307 -23.57 8.49 -4.61
CA ARG A 307 -24.44 9.57 -5.09
C ARG A 307 -24.52 10.79 -4.15
N ASN A 308 -23.43 11.12 -3.46
CA ASN A 308 -23.35 12.36 -2.68
C ASN A 308 -22.90 13.53 -3.58
N MET A 309 -23.87 14.33 -4.06
CA MET A 309 -23.62 15.36 -5.07
C MET A 309 -22.68 16.48 -4.59
N ASP A 310 -22.82 16.94 -3.35
CA ASP A 310 -22.01 18.05 -2.82
C ASP A 310 -20.54 17.65 -2.65
N LYS A 311 -20.29 16.41 -2.19
CA LYS A 311 -18.93 15.89 -2.04
C LYS A 311 -18.26 15.68 -3.40
N ILE A 312 -19.00 15.19 -4.39
CA ILE A 312 -18.48 15.01 -5.75
C ILE A 312 -18.11 16.36 -6.36
N HIS A 313 -18.95 17.38 -6.21
CA HIS A 313 -18.64 18.73 -6.67
C HIS A 313 -17.36 19.30 -6.04
N ASN A 314 -17.25 19.24 -4.71
CA ASN A 314 -16.05 19.68 -4.01
C ASN A 314 -14.81 18.89 -4.48
N LEU A 315 -14.96 17.59 -4.74
CA LEU A 315 -13.88 16.76 -5.22
C LEU A 315 -13.39 17.18 -6.62
N TYR A 316 -14.31 17.45 -7.55
CA TYR A 316 -13.96 17.97 -8.86
C TYR A 316 -13.35 19.38 -8.79
N GLU A 317 -13.84 20.26 -7.93
CA GLU A 317 -13.25 21.59 -7.73
C GLU A 317 -11.83 21.51 -7.17
N ARG A 318 -11.58 20.62 -6.20
CA ARG A 318 -10.23 20.36 -5.68
C ARG A 318 -9.31 19.76 -6.74
N ALA A 319 -9.81 18.80 -7.51
CA ALA A 319 -9.03 18.16 -8.56
C ALA A 319 -8.70 19.13 -9.71
N THR A 320 -9.60 20.07 -10.02
CA THR A 320 -9.39 21.08 -11.07
C THR A 320 -8.52 22.26 -10.59
N ALA A 321 -8.45 22.55 -9.30
CA ALA A 321 -7.52 23.53 -8.74
C ALA A 321 -6.05 23.10 -8.89
N ASN A 322 -5.78 21.79 -8.92
CA ASN A 322 -4.44 21.24 -9.09
C ASN A 322 -4.03 21.22 -10.57
N VAL A 323 -3.65 22.38 -11.11
CA VAL A 323 -3.19 22.54 -12.49
C VAL A 323 -1.80 21.88 -12.66
N PRO A 324 -1.66 20.83 -13.50
CA PRO A 324 -0.36 20.22 -13.75
C PRO A 324 0.54 21.13 -14.59
N HIS A 325 1.86 21.01 -14.42
CA HIS A 325 2.85 21.80 -15.17
C HIS A 325 2.87 21.46 -16.67
N HIS A 326 2.50 20.23 -17.03
CA HIS A 326 2.25 19.81 -18.41
C HIS A 326 0.81 19.30 -18.51
N TYR A 327 0.02 19.90 -19.40
CA TYR A 327 -1.35 19.45 -19.64
C TYR A 327 -1.36 18.03 -20.20
N SER A 328 -1.70 17.08 -19.35
CA SER A 328 -1.81 15.67 -19.68
C SER A 328 -3.25 15.35 -20.11
N LYS A 329 -3.42 14.39 -21.02
CA LYS A 329 -4.76 13.94 -21.47
C LYS A 329 -5.69 13.59 -20.29
N PRO A 330 -5.23 12.98 -19.17
CA PRO A 330 -6.05 12.72 -17.97
C PRO A 330 -6.72 13.97 -17.38
N TYR A 331 -6.01 15.10 -17.31
CA TYR A 331 -6.57 16.33 -16.75
C TYR A 331 -7.74 16.88 -17.60
N ILE A 332 -7.64 16.75 -18.92
CA ILE A 332 -8.72 17.11 -19.86
C ILE A 332 -9.93 16.19 -19.67
N TYR A 333 -9.71 14.89 -19.45
CA TYR A 333 -10.78 13.95 -19.15
C TYR A 333 -11.46 14.21 -17.82
N LEU A 334 -10.74 14.73 -16.82
CA LEU A 334 -11.33 15.17 -15.56
C LEU A 334 -12.37 16.28 -15.80
N TRP A 335 -12.05 17.28 -16.62
CA TRP A 335 -12.99 18.34 -17.00
C TRP A 335 -14.18 17.82 -17.81
N ILE A 336 -13.96 16.89 -18.74
CA ILE A 336 -15.05 16.25 -19.50
C ILE A 336 -15.97 15.48 -18.55
N ASN A 337 -15.41 14.69 -17.64
CA ASN A 337 -16.20 13.93 -16.66
C ASN A 337 -16.94 14.87 -15.72
N TYR A 338 -16.34 15.98 -15.30
CA TYR A 338 -17.01 16.97 -14.47
C TYR A 338 -18.20 17.60 -15.20
N ALA A 339 -18.02 18.01 -16.45
CA ALA A 339 -19.11 18.60 -17.24
C ALA A 339 -20.23 17.59 -17.55
N LEU A 340 -19.87 16.33 -17.84
CA LEU A 340 -20.85 15.26 -18.04
C LEU A 340 -21.59 14.92 -16.74
N PHE A 341 -20.90 14.92 -15.60
CA PHE A 341 -21.50 14.73 -14.29
C PHE A 341 -22.49 15.86 -13.95
N THR A 342 -22.10 17.12 -14.16
CA THR A 342 -22.99 18.25 -13.88
C THR A 342 -24.21 18.25 -14.80
N GLU A 343 -24.03 17.87 -16.06
CA GLU A 343 -25.10 17.83 -17.05
C GLU A 343 -26.08 16.66 -16.81
N LEU A 344 -25.57 15.43 -16.66
CA LEU A 344 -26.40 14.23 -16.63
C LEU A 344 -26.92 13.87 -15.24
N VAL A 345 -26.16 14.17 -14.19
CA VAL A 345 -26.47 13.71 -12.83
C VAL A 345 -27.13 14.82 -12.01
N THR A 346 -26.60 16.04 -12.11
CA THR A 346 -27.14 17.17 -11.31
C THR A 346 -28.12 18.04 -12.07
N GLU A 347 -28.23 17.85 -13.39
CA GLU A 347 -29.12 18.60 -14.30
C GLU A 347 -29.00 20.14 -14.16
N ASN A 348 -27.86 20.61 -13.64
CA ASN A 348 -27.66 22.02 -13.35
C ASN A 348 -26.96 22.70 -14.54
N MET A 349 -27.78 23.33 -15.38
CA MET A 349 -27.34 23.94 -16.64
C MET A 349 -26.40 25.12 -16.43
N ASP A 350 -26.65 25.96 -15.41
CA ASP A 350 -25.86 27.15 -15.15
C ASP A 350 -24.46 26.82 -14.64
N ARG A 351 -24.36 25.80 -13.76
CA ARG A 351 -23.05 25.30 -13.32
C ARG A 351 -22.30 24.66 -14.48
N THR A 352 -22.97 23.86 -15.30
CA THR A 352 -22.36 23.24 -16.48
C THR A 352 -21.76 24.29 -17.43
N ARG A 353 -22.45 25.42 -17.64
CA ARG A 353 -21.90 26.57 -18.38
C ARG A 353 -20.65 27.16 -17.75
N GLN A 354 -20.62 27.32 -16.43
CA GLN A 354 -19.45 27.83 -15.72
C GLN A 354 -18.27 26.87 -15.81
N VAL A 355 -18.52 25.56 -15.71
CA VAL A 355 -17.49 24.52 -15.88
C VAL A 355 -16.89 24.57 -17.27
N TYR A 356 -17.73 24.63 -18.31
CA TYR A 356 -17.24 24.79 -19.68
C TYR A 356 -16.47 26.09 -19.87
N LYS A 357 -16.95 27.23 -19.36
CA LYS A 357 -16.23 28.52 -19.46
C LYS A 357 -14.84 28.46 -18.81
N LYS A 358 -14.75 27.98 -17.56
CA LYS A 358 -13.47 27.81 -16.84
C LYS A 358 -12.52 26.87 -17.60
N CYS A 359 -13.05 25.76 -18.12
CA CYS A 359 -12.28 24.81 -18.92
C CYS A 359 -11.72 25.46 -20.21
N LEU A 360 -12.55 26.25 -20.91
CA LEU A 360 -12.14 26.91 -22.16
C LEU A 360 -11.11 28.03 -21.93
N GLU A 361 -11.23 28.81 -20.85
CA GLU A 361 -10.24 29.82 -20.45
C GLU A 361 -8.87 29.21 -20.20
N LEU A 362 -8.81 28.09 -19.46
CA LEU A 362 -7.54 27.38 -19.19
C LEU A 362 -6.92 26.80 -20.48
N MET A 363 -7.74 26.36 -21.42
CA MET A 363 -7.28 25.71 -22.66
C MET A 363 -6.87 26.70 -23.75
N ALA A 364 -7.28 27.97 -23.68
CA ALA A 364 -6.98 28.99 -24.68
C ALA A 364 -5.48 29.26 -24.87
N HIS A 365 -4.67 28.95 -23.86
CA HIS A 365 -3.23 29.22 -23.84
C HIS A 365 -2.36 28.09 -24.43
N TYR A 366 -2.94 26.93 -24.79
CA TYR A 366 -2.14 25.75 -25.14
C TYR A 366 -2.27 25.35 -26.62
N LYS A 367 -1.12 25.13 -27.27
CA LYS A 367 -1.00 24.74 -28.70
C LYS A 367 -1.67 23.39 -29.03
N PHE A 368 -2.03 22.60 -28.02
CA PHE A 368 -2.72 21.31 -28.18
C PHE A 368 -4.22 21.46 -27.90
N SER A 369 -5.02 21.84 -28.90
CA SER A 369 -6.48 21.86 -28.73
C SER A 369 -7.06 20.45 -28.71
N PHE A 370 -7.70 20.06 -27.62
CA PHE A 370 -8.53 18.86 -27.62
C PHE A 370 -9.87 19.22 -28.30
N ALA A 371 -10.02 18.90 -29.58
CA ALA A 371 -11.24 19.19 -30.35
C ALA A 371 -12.52 18.68 -29.65
N LYS A 372 -12.42 17.59 -28.87
CA LYS A 372 -13.55 16.98 -28.17
C LYS A 372 -14.25 17.91 -27.17
N ILE A 373 -13.50 18.74 -26.43
CA ILE A 373 -14.11 19.64 -25.43
C ILE A 373 -14.92 20.74 -26.12
N TRP A 374 -14.35 21.39 -27.13
CA TRP A 374 -15.04 22.42 -27.92
C TRP A 374 -16.31 21.87 -28.56
N MET A 375 -16.27 20.63 -29.08
CA MET A 375 -17.45 19.96 -29.61
C MET A 375 -18.50 19.68 -28.53
N LEU A 376 -18.10 19.18 -27.35
CA LEU A 376 -19.02 18.90 -26.25
C LEU A 376 -19.69 20.18 -25.73
N ALA A 377 -18.92 21.27 -25.58
CA ALA A 377 -19.44 22.58 -25.16
C ALA A 377 -20.44 23.14 -26.18
N ALA A 378 -20.14 23.03 -27.49
CA ALA A 378 -21.06 23.44 -28.53
C ALA A 378 -22.32 22.58 -28.55
N GLN A 379 -22.19 21.26 -28.44
CA GLN A 379 -23.34 20.34 -28.36
C GLN A 379 -24.20 20.59 -27.12
N PHE A 380 -23.60 20.99 -26.00
CA PHE A 380 -24.31 21.39 -24.80
C PHE A 380 -25.18 22.64 -25.06
N GLU A 381 -24.63 23.70 -25.64
CA GLU A 381 -25.43 24.90 -25.95
C GLU A 381 -26.49 24.65 -27.03
N LEU A 382 -26.24 23.73 -27.97
CA LEU A 382 -27.28 23.26 -28.91
C LEU A 382 -28.42 22.57 -28.17
N ARG A 383 -28.14 21.75 -27.14
CA ARG A 383 -29.19 21.15 -26.30
C ARG A 383 -29.96 22.21 -25.50
N GLN A 384 -29.33 23.32 -25.16
CA GLN A 384 -29.98 24.48 -24.50
C GLN A 384 -30.70 25.43 -25.48
N ASN A 385 -30.72 25.12 -26.79
CA ASN A 385 -31.24 26.00 -27.85
C ASN A 385 -30.52 27.37 -27.97
N ASP A 386 -29.32 27.55 -27.40
CA ASP A 386 -28.51 28.77 -27.59
C ASP A 386 -27.56 28.61 -28.78
N LEU A 387 -28.15 28.75 -29.98
CA LEU A 387 -27.45 28.61 -31.25
C LEU A 387 -26.34 29.68 -31.44
N PRO A 388 -26.57 30.97 -31.10
CA PRO A 388 -25.51 31.99 -31.19
C PRO A 388 -24.32 31.71 -30.26
N ALA A 389 -24.54 31.23 -29.04
CA ALA A 389 -23.45 30.86 -28.13
C ALA A 389 -22.64 29.68 -28.66
N ALA A 390 -23.30 28.64 -29.20
CA ALA A 390 -22.64 27.49 -29.82
C ALA A 390 -21.71 27.91 -30.98
N SER A 391 -22.19 28.81 -31.84
CA SER A 391 -21.40 29.40 -32.94
C SER A 391 -20.18 30.19 -32.43
N ARG A 392 -20.34 30.96 -31.35
CA ARG A 392 -19.23 31.72 -30.73
C ARG A 392 -18.17 30.79 -30.13
N ILE A 393 -18.60 29.74 -29.42
CA ILE A 393 -17.70 28.76 -28.80
C ILE A 393 -16.85 28.05 -29.85
N LEU A 394 -17.42 27.68 -31.01
CA LEU A 394 -16.65 27.05 -32.09
C LEU A 394 -15.82 28.02 -32.93
N GLY A 395 -16.16 29.32 -32.92
CA GLY A 395 -15.36 30.36 -33.58
C GLY A 395 -14.02 30.65 -32.90
N ASN A 396 -13.95 30.56 -31.56
CA ASN A 396 -12.72 30.77 -30.79
C ASN A 396 -11.58 29.79 -31.13
N PRO A 397 -11.79 28.46 -31.16
CA PRO A 397 -10.72 27.51 -31.47
C PRO A 397 -10.27 27.58 -32.92
N VAL A 398 -11.10 28.07 -33.85
CA VAL A 398 -10.71 28.32 -35.25
C VAL A 398 -9.62 29.39 -35.34
N GLN A 399 -9.62 30.37 -34.44
CA GLN A 399 -8.57 31.39 -34.40
C GLN A 399 -7.27 30.85 -33.81
N ILE A 400 -7.35 29.91 -32.87
CA ILE A 400 -6.20 29.44 -32.09
C ILE A 400 -5.58 28.17 -32.69
N THR A 401 -6.35 27.27 -33.32
CA THR A 401 -5.89 25.94 -33.76
C THR A 401 -6.43 25.47 -35.11
N ALA A 402 -5.60 24.72 -35.84
CA ALA A 402 -5.87 24.17 -37.16
C ALA A 402 -6.26 22.68 -37.11
N LYS A 403 -7.42 22.33 -36.53
CA LYS A 403 -7.90 20.93 -36.53
C LYS A 403 -9.16 20.76 -37.38
N ASP A 404 -9.10 19.89 -38.37
CA ASP A 404 -10.14 19.62 -39.36
C ASP A 404 -11.50 19.26 -38.76
N LYS A 405 -11.51 18.51 -37.66
CA LYS A 405 -12.74 18.13 -36.96
C LYS A 405 -13.51 19.33 -36.41
N ILE A 406 -12.81 20.38 -35.98
CA ILE A 406 -13.44 21.61 -35.46
C ILE A 406 -14.06 22.38 -36.63
N PHE A 407 -13.33 22.52 -37.74
CA PHE A 407 -13.81 23.19 -38.95
C PHE A 407 -15.04 22.48 -39.53
N ARG A 408 -14.98 21.15 -39.72
CA ARG A 408 -16.13 20.37 -40.23
C ARG A 408 -17.38 20.58 -39.40
N ASN A 409 -17.29 20.42 -38.08
CA ASN A 409 -18.45 20.57 -37.21
C ASN A 409 -18.94 22.01 -37.13
N HIS A 410 -18.05 23.01 -37.20
CA HIS A 410 -18.45 24.41 -37.23
C HIS A 410 -19.18 24.76 -38.53
N ILE A 411 -18.69 24.29 -39.68
CA ILE A 411 -19.33 24.45 -40.98
C ILE A 411 -20.70 23.74 -40.99
N GLU A 412 -20.78 22.49 -40.54
CA GLU A 412 -22.06 21.77 -40.42
C GLU A 412 -23.08 22.52 -39.56
N LEU A 413 -22.63 23.20 -38.52
CA LEU A 413 -23.51 24.01 -37.68
C LEU A 413 -23.93 25.31 -38.36
N GLU A 414 -23.01 26.05 -38.99
CA GLU A 414 -23.35 27.29 -39.69
C GLU A 414 -24.24 27.04 -40.92
N THR A 415 -24.06 25.91 -41.61
CA THR A 415 -24.95 25.48 -42.70
C THR A 415 -26.36 25.20 -42.18
N LYS A 416 -26.50 24.57 -41.01
CA LYS A 416 -27.81 24.41 -40.34
C LYS A 416 -28.42 25.74 -39.90
N MET A 417 -27.60 26.75 -39.60
CA MET A 417 -28.05 28.10 -39.25
C MET A 417 -28.41 28.97 -40.46
N GLY A 418 -27.98 28.60 -41.68
CA GLY A 418 -28.21 29.39 -42.89
C GLY A 418 -27.29 30.60 -43.06
N ASN A 419 -26.20 30.71 -42.28
CA ASN A 419 -25.26 31.83 -42.36
C ASN A 419 -24.23 31.64 -43.48
N LEU A 420 -24.66 31.77 -44.73
CA LEU A 420 -23.85 31.48 -45.92
C LEU A 420 -22.52 32.24 -45.96
N ASN A 421 -22.53 33.53 -45.61
CA ASN A 421 -21.33 34.37 -45.60
C ASN A 421 -20.29 33.92 -44.56
N ARG A 422 -20.75 33.35 -43.44
CA ARG A 422 -19.88 32.84 -42.39
C ARG A 422 -19.30 31.48 -42.78
N CYS A 423 -20.08 30.61 -43.42
CA CYS A 423 -19.59 29.35 -44.00
C CYS A 423 -18.44 29.61 -44.99
N ARG A 424 -18.62 30.57 -45.91
CA ARG A 424 -17.59 30.97 -46.89
C ARG A 424 -16.31 31.48 -46.22
N SER A 425 -16.44 32.36 -45.22
CA SER A 425 -15.29 32.84 -44.45
C SER A 425 -14.56 31.72 -43.72
N LEU A 426 -15.30 30.71 -43.23
CA LEU A 426 -14.74 29.54 -42.56
C LEU A 426 -14.03 28.60 -43.53
N HIS A 427 -14.58 28.33 -44.71
CA HIS A 427 -13.92 27.53 -45.75
C HIS A 427 -12.61 28.18 -46.20
N ASN A 428 -12.59 29.50 -46.42
CA ASN A 428 -11.36 30.22 -46.74
C ASN A 428 -10.31 30.12 -45.62
N LYS A 429 -10.72 30.34 -44.36
CA LYS A 429 -9.83 30.18 -43.20
C LYS A 429 -9.35 28.74 -43.01
N TYR A 430 -10.18 27.77 -43.39
CA TYR A 430 -9.84 26.35 -43.32
C TYR A 430 -8.78 26.00 -44.38
N LEU A 431 -8.91 26.54 -45.59
CA LEU A 431 -7.92 26.38 -46.67
C LEU A 431 -6.57 27.04 -46.35
N GLU A 432 -6.57 28.22 -45.74
CA GLU A 432 -5.34 28.92 -45.34
C GLU A 432 -4.53 28.17 -44.26
N ARG A 433 -5.21 27.38 -43.42
CA ARG A 433 -4.61 26.74 -42.25
C ARG A 433 -4.29 25.26 -42.42
N THR A 434 -4.88 24.59 -43.41
CA THR A 434 -4.70 23.16 -43.64
C THR A 434 -3.55 22.92 -44.63
N THR A 435 -2.54 22.16 -44.23
CA THR A 435 -1.38 21.85 -45.08
C THR A 435 -1.54 20.56 -45.89
N ASP A 436 -2.25 19.55 -45.33
CA ASP A 436 -2.13 18.15 -45.79
C ASP A 436 -3.40 17.59 -46.48
N ASP A 437 -4.50 18.36 -46.58
CA ASP A 437 -5.81 17.86 -47.06
C ASP A 437 -6.62 18.89 -47.89
N LYS A 438 -5.94 19.74 -48.67
CA LYS A 438 -6.60 20.85 -49.40
C LYS A 438 -7.68 20.37 -50.38
N SER A 439 -7.50 19.21 -51.01
CA SER A 439 -8.43 18.64 -51.99
C SER A 439 -9.81 18.34 -51.40
N PHE A 440 -9.85 17.79 -50.18
CA PHE A 440 -11.10 17.46 -49.49
C PHE A 440 -11.85 18.73 -49.04
N VAL A 441 -11.11 19.76 -48.61
CA VAL A 441 -11.71 21.04 -48.21
C VAL A 441 -12.36 21.75 -49.40
N TRP A 442 -11.65 21.82 -50.53
CA TRP A 442 -12.19 22.35 -51.78
C TRP A 442 -13.43 21.60 -52.24
N LEU A 443 -13.42 20.26 -52.12
CA LEU A 443 -14.58 19.44 -52.49
C LEU A 443 -15.79 19.79 -51.62
N LYS A 444 -15.60 19.94 -50.30
CA LYS A 444 -16.68 20.27 -49.38
C LYS A 444 -17.22 21.68 -49.58
N ASP A 445 -16.37 22.63 -49.94
CA ASP A 445 -16.78 24.00 -50.28
C ASP A 445 -17.62 24.01 -51.57
N ALA A 446 -17.19 23.27 -52.59
CA ALA A 446 -17.93 23.14 -53.84
C ALA A 446 -19.26 22.37 -53.69
N GLU A 447 -19.27 21.28 -52.91
CA GLU A 447 -20.51 20.56 -52.55
C GLU A 447 -21.51 21.45 -51.81
N MET A 448 -21.02 22.36 -50.95
CA MET A 448 -21.85 23.32 -50.22
C MET A 448 -22.48 24.34 -51.16
N GLU A 449 -21.72 24.97 -52.05
CA GLU A 449 -22.26 25.93 -53.04
C GLU A 449 -23.20 25.25 -54.05
N GLN A 450 -22.93 23.98 -54.41
CA GLN A 450 -23.84 23.18 -55.23
C GLN A 450 -25.15 22.87 -54.50
N SER A 451 -25.12 22.59 -53.19
CA SER A 451 -26.33 22.39 -52.38
C SER A 451 -27.19 23.65 -52.27
N LEU A 452 -26.59 24.83 -52.49
CA LEU A 452 -27.24 26.14 -52.49
C LEU A 452 -27.67 26.60 -53.90
N SER A 453 -27.46 25.76 -54.93
CA SER A 453 -27.74 26.06 -56.34
C SER A 453 -26.95 27.24 -56.94
N GLU A 454 -25.84 27.65 -56.32
CA GLU A 454 -24.93 28.68 -56.85
C GLU A 454 -23.86 28.07 -57.78
N ASN A 455 -24.32 27.47 -58.89
CA ASN A 455 -23.48 26.65 -59.79
C ASN A 455 -22.29 27.42 -60.40
N GLU A 456 -22.45 28.72 -60.66
CA GLU A 456 -21.38 29.56 -61.22
C GLU A 456 -20.20 29.71 -60.25
N LYS A 457 -20.48 29.78 -58.95
CA LYS A 457 -19.44 29.90 -57.92
C LYS A 457 -18.80 28.55 -57.63
N ALA A 458 -19.58 27.47 -57.63
CA ALA A 458 -19.04 26.12 -57.57
C ALA A 458 -18.05 25.88 -58.73
N GLY A 459 -18.43 26.26 -59.95
CA GLY A 459 -17.54 26.22 -61.14
C GLY A 459 -16.28 27.08 -60.98
N ALA A 460 -16.40 28.29 -60.42
CA ALA A 460 -15.25 29.15 -60.14
C ALA A 460 -14.29 28.54 -59.10
N ILE A 461 -14.82 27.90 -58.06
CA ILE A 461 -14.03 27.21 -57.03
C ILE A 461 -13.24 26.04 -57.66
N PHE A 462 -13.90 25.20 -58.46
CA PHE A 462 -13.23 24.14 -59.20
C PHE A 462 -12.19 24.69 -60.20
N GLY A 463 -12.48 25.81 -60.87
CA GLY A 463 -11.54 26.53 -61.73
C GLY A 463 -10.26 26.97 -61.01
N LEU A 464 -10.39 27.54 -59.79
CA LEU A 464 -9.27 27.96 -58.96
C LEU A 464 -8.35 26.79 -58.55
N THR A 465 -8.92 25.60 -58.30
CA THR A 465 -8.10 24.42 -57.97
C THR A 465 -7.23 23.93 -59.13
N THR A 466 -7.58 24.25 -60.38
CA THR A 466 -6.78 23.86 -61.56
C THR A 466 -5.46 24.62 -61.66
N VAL A 467 -5.38 25.78 -61.01
CA VAL A 467 -4.21 26.67 -60.98
C VAL A 467 -3.23 26.28 -59.86
N GLN A 468 -3.71 25.63 -58.79
CA GLN A 468 -2.87 25.17 -57.68
C GLN A 468 -2.26 23.78 -58.01
N SER A 469 -0.92 23.71 -58.08
CA SER A 469 -0.16 22.54 -58.52
C SER A 469 0.05 21.43 -57.47
N THR A 470 -0.37 21.64 -56.22
CA THR A 470 -0.16 20.70 -55.10
C THR A 470 -1.51 20.15 -54.60
N LEU A 471 -1.95 19.03 -55.16
CA LEU A 471 -3.18 18.32 -54.76
C LEU A 471 -2.85 16.86 -54.44
N ASP A 472 -3.17 16.40 -53.23
CA ASP A 472 -2.81 15.05 -52.74
C ASP A 472 -3.61 13.91 -53.39
N MET A 473 -4.86 14.16 -53.81
CA MET A 473 -5.72 13.17 -54.50
C MET A 473 -6.53 13.81 -55.65
N PRO A 474 -5.91 14.09 -56.81
CA PRO A 474 -6.57 14.79 -57.90
C PRO A 474 -7.73 13.98 -58.53
N ASN A 475 -7.60 12.66 -58.68
CA ASN A 475 -8.50 11.86 -59.51
C ASN A 475 -9.97 11.82 -59.02
N PHE A 476 -10.19 11.68 -57.72
CA PHE A 476 -11.53 11.67 -57.13
C PHE A 476 -12.21 13.05 -57.20
N PHE A 477 -11.43 14.11 -57.01
CA PHE A 477 -11.88 15.49 -57.15
C PHE A 477 -12.33 15.78 -58.58
N TRP A 478 -11.57 15.31 -59.58
CA TRP A 478 -11.90 15.47 -61.00
C TRP A 478 -13.19 14.74 -61.40
N GLU A 479 -13.48 13.55 -60.86
CA GLU A 479 -14.73 12.84 -61.16
C GLU A 479 -15.97 13.59 -60.67
N LYS A 480 -15.92 14.19 -59.47
CA LYS A 480 -17.03 15.01 -58.96
C LYS A 480 -17.16 16.35 -59.69
N TYR A 481 -16.05 17.00 -60.06
CA TYR A 481 -16.09 18.22 -60.88
C TYR A 481 -16.77 17.97 -62.23
N ILE A 482 -16.38 16.88 -62.89
CA ILE A 482 -16.94 16.44 -64.16
C ILE A 482 -18.46 16.17 -64.09
N GLY A 483 -18.97 15.70 -62.95
CA GLY A 483 -20.41 15.50 -62.75
C GLY A 483 -21.19 16.79 -62.42
N SER A 484 -20.51 17.91 -62.14
CA SER A 484 -21.13 19.16 -61.69
C SER A 484 -21.33 20.22 -62.79
N GLU A 485 -20.62 20.13 -63.91
CA GLU A 485 -20.81 21.03 -65.06
C GLU A 485 -21.79 20.44 -66.09
N PRO A 486 -22.83 21.18 -66.52
CA PRO A 486 -23.71 20.75 -67.63
C PRO A 486 -23.05 20.89 -69.02
N ASP A 487 -21.93 21.61 -69.14
CA ASP A 487 -21.34 21.94 -70.44
C ASP A 487 -20.38 20.85 -70.94
N TYR A 488 -20.94 20.02 -71.81
CA TYR A 488 -20.32 18.90 -72.54
C TYR A 488 -19.03 19.25 -73.32
N GLU A 489 -18.74 20.55 -73.54
CA GLU A 489 -17.67 21.03 -74.41
C GLU A 489 -16.33 21.25 -73.66
N MET A 490 -16.40 21.64 -72.38
CA MET A 490 -15.23 21.74 -71.49
C MET A 490 -14.78 20.35 -71.00
N TYR A 491 -15.74 19.43 -70.83
CA TYR A 491 -15.57 18.01 -70.50
C TYR A 491 -14.53 17.30 -71.40
N ASN A 492 -14.56 17.57 -72.71
CA ASN A 492 -13.62 16.98 -73.66
C ASN A 492 -12.21 17.60 -73.58
N ARG A 493 -12.08 18.89 -73.25
CA ARG A 493 -10.77 19.54 -73.06
C ARG A 493 -10.05 19.04 -71.80
N LEU A 494 -10.78 18.79 -70.72
CA LEU A 494 -10.23 18.27 -69.46
C LEU A 494 -9.81 16.79 -69.58
N LYS A 495 -10.58 15.98 -70.32
CA LYS A 495 -10.22 14.58 -70.65
C LYS A 495 -8.93 14.49 -71.47
N LEU A 496 -8.72 15.42 -72.40
CA LEU A 496 -7.47 15.54 -73.18
C LEU A 496 -6.26 15.91 -72.32
N LYS A 497 -6.42 16.75 -71.29
CA LYS A 497 -5.36 17.08 -70.34
C LYS A 497 -5.02 15.92 -69.38
N LYS A 498 -6.02 15.13 -68.97
CA LYS A 498 -5.84 13.89 -68.16
C LYS A 498 -4.91 12.89 -68.86
N ARG A 499 -5.05 12.73 -70.18
CA ARG A 499 -4.19 11.87 -71.01
C ARG A 499 -2.73 12.35 -71.15
N LYS A 500 -2.48 13.66 -71.06
CA LYS A 500 -1.12 14.22 -71.19
C LYS A 500 -0.29 14.12 -69.90
N LYS A 501 -0.91 14.20 -68.72
CA LYS A 501 -0.21 14.06 -67.42
C LYS A 501 0.05 12.61 -67.01
N SER A 502 -0.84 11.68 -67.38
CA SER A 502 -0.62 10.25 -67.11
C SER A 502 0.48 9.63 -67.99
N ALA A 503 0.87 10.27 -69.09
CA ALA A 503 1.94 9.76 -69.95
C ALA A 503 3.34 10.00 -69.34
N THR A 504 3.54 11.13 -68.65
CA THR A 504 4.84 11.52 -68.07
C THR A 504 5.22 10.70 -66.83
N GLU A 505 4.25 10.22 -66.04
CA GLU A 505 4.51 9.41 -64.84
C GLU A 505 4.79 7.92 -65.17
N TYR A 506 4.41 7.45 -66.36
CA TYR A 506 4.69 6.08 -66.81
C TYR A 506 6.09 5.92 -67.43
N GLU A 507 6.68 6.99 -67.99
CA GLU A 507 8.04 6.96 -68.53
C GLU A 507 9.10 6.89 -67.40
N GLU A 508 8.93 7.65 -66.31
CA GLU A 508 9.85 7.60 -65.15
C GLU A 508 9.81 6.25 -64.40
N TYR A 509 8.67 5.55 -64.40
CA TYR A 509 8.53 4.24 -63.76
C TYR A 509 9.14 3.11 -64.60
N TYR A 510 9.13 3.22 -65.93
CA TYR A 510 9.73 2.21 -66.81
C TYR A 510 11.27 2.27 -66.83
N GLU A 511 11.88 3.45 -66.71
CA GLU A 511 13.35 3.60 -66.55
C GLU A 511 13.85 3.10 -65.18
N TYR A 512 13.01 3.14 -64.14
CA TYR A 512 13.37 2.69 -62.79
C TYR A 512 13.27 1.17 -62.59
N VAL A 513 12.37 0.48 -63.33
CA VAL A 513 12.05 -0.95 -63.10
C VAL A 513 12.83 -1.91 -64.00
N PHE A 514 13.35 -1.46 -65.15
CA PHE A 514 14.16 -2.29 -66.05
C PHE A 514 15.49 -1.62 -66.45
N PRO A 515 16.51 -1.62 -65.57
CA PRO A 515 17.87 -1.29 -65.98
C PRO A 515 18.49 -2.53 -66.64
N GLU A 516 18.44 -2.62 -67.97
CA GLU A 516 19.17 -3.67 -68.68
C GLU A 516 20.69 -3.51 -68.50
N LYS A 517 21.33 -4.67 -68.35
CA LYS A 517 22.71 -4.90 -67.89
C LYS A 517 23.77 -4.25 -68.77
N VAL A 518 24.88 -3.88 -68.12
CA VAL A 518 26.12 -3.36 -68.71
C VAL A 518 26.59 -4.18 -69.92
N ALA A 519 26.88 -3.43 -70.99
CA ALA A 519 27.37 -3.84 -72.31
C ALA A 519 28.77 -4.53 -72.29
N PRO A 520 29.22 -5.02 -73.46
CA PRO A 520 30.63 -4.91 -73.78
C PRO A 520 30.90 -4.11 -75.08
N THR A 521 31.81 -3.15 -74.91
CA THR A 521 32.92 -2.81 -75.81
C THR A 521 32.63 -2.17 -77.17
N THR A 522 32.94 -0.88 -77.28
CA THR A 522 33.80 -0.40 -78.39
C THR A 522 34.74 0.67 -77.86
N THR A 523 36.00 0.24 -77.71
CA THR A 523 37.28 0.97 -77.71
C THR A 523 37.35 2.47 -77.38
N MET A 524 38.21 2.74 -76.39
CA MET A 524 38.99 3.96 -76.17
C MET A 524 39.42 4.70 -77.45
N GLU A 525 39.39 6.03 -77.31
CA GLU A 525 40.36 7.05 -77.77
C GLU A 525 40.74 7.06 -79.26
N VAL A 526 40.73 8.23 -79.90
CA VAL A 526 41.91 9.07 -80.23
C VAL A 526 41.39 9.92 -81.42
N ALA A 527 41.64 11.21 -81.67
CA ALA A 527 42.49 12.29 -81.16
C ALA A 527 41.90 13.59 -81.78
N PHE A 528 42.14 14.79 -81.25
CA PHE A 528 43.21 15.65 -81.80
C PHE A 528 43.52 15.41 -83.29
N ASN A 529 42.70 15.95 -84.18
CA ASN A 529 42.97 17.17 -84.96
C ASN A 529 41.74 17.55 -85.78
#